data_AF-A0A7C5FPX6-F1
#
_entry.id   AF-A0A7C5FPX6-F1
#
_cell.length_a   1.000
_cell.length_b   1.000
_cell.length_c   1.000
_cell.angle_alpha   90.00
_cell.angle_beta   90.00
_cell.angle_gamma   90.00
#
_symmetry.space_group_name_H-M   'P 1'
#
loop_
_entity.id
_entity.type
_entity.pdbx_description
1 polymer ?
#
loop_
_entity_poly.entity_id
_entity_poly.type
_entity_poly.pdbx_seq_one_letter_code
_entity_poly.pdbx_strand_id
1 'polypeptide(L)' 'MDAVSIIALSMGAAWASGINLYATIFMLGYMGTTGNIALPTELDLLYNPMVMTAAGFMYCVE' A
#
# COMPACT_ATOMS: atom_id res chain seq x y z
N MET A 1 14.56 7.60 10.16
CA MET A 1 13.15 7.98 9.99
C MET A 1 12.34 6.78 10.41
N ASP A 2 11.50 6.92 11.43
CA ASP A 2 10.60 5.87 11.91
C ASP A 2 9.69 5.39 10.76
N ALA A 3 9.41 4.09 10.71
CA ALA A 3 8.64 3.49 9.62
C ALA A 3 7.26 4.15 9.43
N VAL A 4 6.63 4.56 10.54
CA VAL A 4 5.40 5.37 10.57
C VAL A 4 5.55 6.67 9.78
N SER A 5 6.70 7.35 9.89
CA SER A 5 6.95 8.61 9.20
C SER A 5 7.08 8.41 7.69
N ILE A 6 7.64 7.29 7.24
CA ILE A 6 7.76 6.96 5.80
C ILE A 6 6.37 6.66 5.23
N ILE A 7 5.55 5.91 5.96
CA ILE A 7 4.18 5.59 5.55
C ILE A 7 3.33 6.84 5.50
N ALA A 8 3.35 7.68 6.54
CA ALA A 8 2.62 8.94 6.57
C ALA A 8 2.99 9.86 5.39
N LEU A 9 4.30 9.93 5.06
CA LEU A 9 4.77 10.70 3.91
C LEU A 9 4.26 10.08 2.59
N SER A 10 4.31 8.75 2.46
CA SER A 10 3.86 8.04 1.26
C SER A 10 2.32 8.09 1.07
N MET A 11 1.54 8.09 2.16
CA MET A 11 0.09 8.29 2.14
C MET A 11 -0.27 9.73 1.77
N GLY A 12 0.45 10.70 2.33
CA GLY A 12 0.31 12.11 1.94
C GLY A 12 0.69 12.36 0.48
N ALA A 13 1.73 11.69 0.00
CA ALA A 13 2.15 11.74 -1.41
C ALA A 13 1.17 11.03 -2.35
N ALA A 14 0.58 9.89 -1.94
CA ALA A 14 -0.45 9.19 -2.71
C ALA A 14 -1.72 10.06 -2.85
N TRP A 15 -2.12 10.72 -1.77
CA TRP A 15 -3.22 11.69 -1.77
C TRP A 15 -2.92 12.92 -2.64
N ALA A 16 -1.70 13.48 -2.57
CA ALA A 16 -1.29 14.63 -3.38
C ALA A 16 -1.07 14.29 -4.87
N SER A 17 -0.76 13.04 -5.19
CA SER A 17 -0.48 12.58 -6.56
C SER A 17 -1.75 12.23 -7.36
N GLY A 18 -2.93 12.23 -6.73
CA GLY A 18 -4.18 11.83 -7.39
C GLY A 18 -4.22 10.34 -7.76
N ILE A 19 -3.31 9.52 -7.21
CA ILE A 19 -3.30 8.08 -7.38
C ILE A 19 -4.36 7.51 -6.43
N ASN A 20 -5.22 6.66 -6.97
CA ASN A 20 -6.27 6.01 -6.20
C ASN A 20 -5.63 5.26 -5.02
N LEU A 21 -6.10 5.53 -3.79
CA LEU A 21 -5.55 4.96 -2.55
C LEU A 21 -5.44 3.43 -2.64
N TYR A 22 -6.38 2.82 -3.38
CA TYR A 22 -6.43 1.39 -3.66
C TYR A 22 -5.27 0.88 -4.54
N ALA A 23 -4.83 1.66 -5.54
CA ALA A 23 -3.66 1.30 -6.35
C ALA A 23 -2.38 1.34 -5.52
N THR A 24 -2.23 2.32 -4.63
CA THR A 24 -1.08 2.41 -3.72
C THR A 24 -1.02 1.21 -2.77
N ILE A 25 -2.16 0.80 -2.20
CA ILE A 25 -2.26 -0.38 -1.32
C ILE A 25 -1.89 -1.66 -2.07
N PHE A 26 -2.42 -1.85 -3.29
CA PHE A 26 -2.09 -3.01 -4.13
C PHE A 26 -0.59 -3.08 -4.45
N MET A 27 0.00 -1.95 -4.86
CA MET A 27 1.40 -1.89 -5.27
C MET A 27 2.37 -2.07 -4.10
N LEU A 28 2.05 -1.50 -2.93
CA LEU A 28 2.79 -1.71 -1.69
C LEU A 28 2.70 -3.17 -1.22
N GLY A 29 1.53 -3.80 -1.27
CA GLY A 29 1.37 -5.23 -0.96
C GLY A 29 2.15 -6.12 -1.95
N TYR A 30 2.13 -5.79 -3.24
CA TYR A 30 2.87 -6.53 -4.27
C TYR A 30 4.39 -6.40 -4.09
N MET A 31 4.89 -5.19 -3.83
CA MET A 31 6.31 -4.96 -3.56
C MET A 31 6.74 -5.54 -2.21
N GLY A 32 5.85 -5.58 -1.23
CA GLY A 32 6.01 -6.27 0.04
C GLY A 32 6.19 -7.77 -0.14
N THR A 33 5.23 -8.42 -0.81
CA THR A 33 5.24 -9.87 -1.08
C THR A 33 6.43 -10.31 -1.96
N THR A 34 6.92 -9.45 -2.85
CA THR A 34 8.12 -9.71 -3.66
C THR A 34 9.43 -9.51 -2.87
N GLY A 35 9.36 -9.06 -1.61
CA GLY A 35 10.51 -8.81 -0.74
C GLY A 35 11.32 -7.55 -1.11
N ASN A 36 10.77 -6.70 -1.98
CA ASN A 36 11.41 -5.45 -2.41
C ASN A 36 11.26 -4.36 -1.32
N ILE A 37 10.18 -4.43 -0.54
CA ILE A 37 9.89 -3.53 0.58
C ILE A 37 9.61 -4.36 1.84
N ALA A 38 10.37 -4.14 2.91
CA ALA A 38 10.03 -4.66 4.22
C ALA A 38 8.93 -3.78 4.84
N LEU A 39 7.70 -4.28 4.87
CA LEU A 39 6.60 -3.57 5.53
C LEU A 39 6.75 -3.69 7.05
N PRO A 40 6.58 -2.59 7.80
CA PRO A 40 6.55 -2.63 9.27
C PRO A 40 5.29 -3.35 9.78
N THR A 41 5.29 -3.78 11.04
CA THR A 41 4.22 -4.58 11.67
C THR A 41 2.82 -3.97 11.53
N GLU A 42 2.71 -2.65 11.48
CA GLU A 42 1.43 -1.94 11.28
C GLU A 42 0.82 -2.16 9.89
N LEU A 43 1.65 -2.46 8.89
CA LEU A 43 1.26 -2.68 7.50
C LEU A 43 1.31 -4.16 7.10
N ASP A 44 1.48 -5.07 8.06
CA ASP A 44 1.44 -6.52 7.81
C ASP A 44 0.13 -6.95 7.10
N LEU A 45 -0.96 -6.20 7.31
CA LEU A 45 -2.22 -6.38 6.59
C LEU A 45 -2.08 -6.31 5.06
N LEU A 46 -1.13 -5.52 4.52
CA LEU A 46 -0.90 -5.42 3.07
C LEU A 46 -0.19 -6.65 2.50
N TYR A 47 0.48 -7.46 3.33
CA TYR A 47 0.96 -8.78 2.91
C TYR A 47 -0.19 -9.75 2.67
N ASN A 48 -1.38 -9.47 3.19
CA ASN A 48 -2.50 -10.37 3.10
C ASN A 48 -3.07 -10.36 1.66
N PRO A 49 -3.04 -11.50 0.93
CA PRO A 49 -3.42 -11.54 -0.47
C PRO A 49 -4.88 -11.14 -0.69
N MET A 50 -5.77 -11.38 0.29
CA MET A 50 -7.16 -10.92 0.26
C MET A 50 -7.27 -9.38 0.20
N VAL A 51 -6.44 -8.68 0.97
CA VAL A 51 -6.43 -7.21 1.06
C VAL A 51 -5.89 -6.63 -0.23
N MET A 52 -4.84 -7.25 -0.80
CA MET A 52 -4.33 -6.91 -2.12
C MET A 52 -5.40 -7.10 -3.20
N THR A 53 -6.09 -8.24 -3.23
CA THR A 53 -7.15 -8.47 -4.22
C THR A 53 -8.33 -7.53 -4.06
N ALA A 54 -8.72 -7.20 -2.82
CA ALA A 54 -9.80 -6.25 -2.55
C ALA A 54 -9.44 -4.83 -2.99
N ALA A 55 -8.21 -4.39 -2.73
CA ALA A 55 -7.69 -3.11 -3.20
C ALA A 55 -7.59 -3.06 -4.73
N GLY A 56 -7.06 -4.11 -5.36
CA GLY A 56 -7.01 -4.20 -6.84
C GLY A 56 -8.40 -4.17 -7.48
N PHE A 57 -9.40 -4.83 -6.85
CA PHE A 57 -10.78 -4.82 -7.32
C PHE A 57 -11.44 -3.43 -7.18
N MET A 58 -11.32 -2.79 -6.01
CA MET A 58 -11.81 -1.43 -5.79
C MET A 58 -11.17 -0.42 -6.76
N TYR A 59 -9.87 -0.52 -7.02
CA TYR A 59 -9.19 0.29 -8.03
C TYR A 59 -9.72 0.08 -9.44
N CYS A 60 -10.18 -1.13 -9.78
CA CYS A 60 -10.72 -1.42 -11.10
C CYS A 60 -12.18 -0.95 -11.26
N VAL A 61 -12.87 -0.73 -10.14
CA VAL A 61 -14.27 -0.27 -10.09
C VAL A 61 -14.36 1.26 -10.07
N GLU A 62 -13.41 1.95 -9.46
CA GLU A 62 -13.24 3.42 -9.46
C GLU A 62 -12.48 3.93 -10.70
#